data_AF-A0A7H8KWE8-F1
#
_entry.id   AF-A0A7H8KWE8-F1
#
_cell.length_a   1.000
_cell.length_b   1.000
_cell.length_c   1.000
_cell.angle_alpha   90.00
_cell.angle_beta   90.00
_cell.angle_gamma   90.00
#
_symmetry.space_group_name_H-M   'P 1'
#
loop_
_entity.id
_entity.type
_entity.pdbx_description
1 polymer ?
#
loop_
_entity_poly.entity_id
_entity_poly.type
_entity_poly.pdbx_seq_one_letter_code
_entity_poly.pdbx_strand_id
1 'polypeptide(L)' 'MSITQIDIDDEALAAAMKLMGTTTEAETVDNALREYTACMERLEAAERLAAGDARG' A
#
# COMPACT_ATOMS: atom_id res chain seq x y z
N MET A 1 -6.04 -16.04 1.06
CA MET A 1 -4.81 -15.68 1.78
C MET A 1 -3.79 -16.76 1.47
N SER A 2 -2.63 -16.40 0.92
CA SER A 2 -1.52 -17.32 0.67
C SER A 2 -0.49 -17.13 1.78
N ILE A 3 0.16 -18.20 2.22
CA ILE A 3 1.24 -18.09 3.20
C ILE A 3 2.54 -17.95 2.42
N THR A 4 3.27 -16.88 2.66
CA THR A 4 4.57 -16.61 2.03
C THR A 4 5.52 -16.15 3.12
N GLN A 5 6.70 -16.78 3.20
CA GLN A 5 7.76 -16.35 4.11
C GLN A 5 8.62 -15.32 3.39
N ILE A 6 8.69 -14.12 3.98
CA ILE A 6 9.54 -13.02 3.53
C ILE A 6 10.22 -12.45 4.77
N ASP A 7 11.50 -12.11 4.66
CA ASP A 7 12.18 -11.35 5.69
C ASP A 7 11.82 -9.88 5.54
N ILE A 8 11.38 -9.26 6.63
CA ILE A 8 10.99 -7.86 6.71
C ILE A 8 11.86 -7.19 7.76
N ASP A 9 12.19 -5.92 7.53
CA ASP A 9 12.86 -5.09 8.52
C ASP A 9 11.90 -4.79 9.69
N ASP A 10 12.28 -5.24 10.90
CA ASP A 10 11.49 -5.11 12.12
C ASP A 10 11.22 -3.64 12.51
N GLU A 11 12.13 -2.72 12.20
CA GLU A 11 11.96 -1.29 12.48
C GLU A 11 10.91 -0.68 11.55
N ALA A 12 10.97 -1.02 10.26
CA ALA A 12 9.97 -0.61 9.27
C ALA A 12 8.59 -1.18 9.62
N LEU A 13 8.53 -2.45 10.04
CA LEU A 13 7.29 -3.10 10.45
C LEU A 13 6.70 -2.46 11.70
N ALA A 14 7.51 -2.17 12.72
CA ALA A 14 7.08 -1.50 13.94
C ALA A 14 6.56 -0.08 13.66
N ALA A 15 7.21 0.67 12.76
CA ALA A 15 6.74 1.98 12.34
C ALA A 15 5.39 1.89 11.61
N ALA A 16 5.24 0.92 10.70
CA ALA A 16 4.00 0.66 9.99
C ALA A 16 2.86 0.27 10.95
N MET A 17 3.13 -0.64 11.90
CA MET A 17 2.18 -1.03 12.95
C MET A 17 1.71 0.17 13.77
N LYS A 18 2.63 1.07 14.15
CA LYS A 18 2.30 2.28 14.91
C LYS A 18 1.45 3.26 14.10
N LEU A 19 1.72 3.40 12.80
CA LEU A 19 0.98 4.29 11.92
C LEU A 19 -0.42 3.76 11.61
N MET A 20 -0.55 2.45 11.39
CA MET A 20 -1.83 1.80 11.06
C MET A 20 -2.64 1.38 12.30
N GLY A 21 -2.04 1.39 13.50
CA GLY A 21 -2.69 0.97 14.74
C GLY A 21 -3.01 -0.52 14.80
N THR A 22 -2.33 -1.34 14.00
CA THR A 22 -2.55 -2.78 13.88
C THR A 22 -1.85 -3.53 15.01
N THR A 23 -2.37 -4.72 15.31
CA THR A 23 -1.86 -5.53 16.44
C THR A 23 -1.01 -6.70 15.99
N THR A 24 -1.11 -7.10 14.72
CA THR A 24 -0.34 -8.23 14.18
C THR A 24 0.45 -7.83 12.95
N GLU A 25 1.61 -8.45 12.78
CA GLU A 25 2.51 -8.23 11.65
C GLU A 25 1.83 -8.54 10.31
N ALA A 26 1.11 -9.67 10.26
CA ALA A 26 0.38 -10.07 9.07
C ALA A 26 -0.72 -9.07 8.69
N GLU A 27 -1.50 -8.59 9.66
CA GLU A 27 -2.53 -7.56 9.43
C GLU A 27 -1.93 -6.24 8.92
N THR A 28 -0.78 -5.88 9.48
CA THR A 28 -0.02 -4.68 9.08
C THR A 28 0.42 -4.77 7.63
N VAL A 29 1.01 -5.91 7.23
CA VAL A 29 1.46 -6.13 5.85
C VAL A 29 0.28 -6.18 4.89
N ASP A 30 -0.79 -6.91 5.23
CA ASP A 30 -1.99 -7.00 4.40
C ASP A 30 -2.62 -5.61 4.19
N ASN A 31 -2.70 -4.80 5.24
CA ASN A 31 -3.28 -3.47 5.14
C ASN A 31 -2.37 -2.51 4.37
N ALA A 32 -1.05 -2.55 4.59
CA ALA A 32 -0.09 -1.77 3.83
C ALA A 32 -0.15 -2.05 2.33
N LEU A 33 -0.26 -3.32 1.93
CA LEU A 33 -0.37 -3.71 0.52
C LEU A 33 -1.68 -3.21 -0.12
N ARG A 34 -2.78 -3.23 0.64
CA ARG A 34 -4.08 -2.70 0.18
C ARG A 34 -4.03 -1.19 0.00
N GLU A 35 -3.49 -0.47 0.98
CA GLU A 35 -3.36 0.99 0.91
C GLU A 35 -2.42 1.43 -0.20
N TYR A 36 -1.30 0.74 -0.37
CA TYR A 36 -0.35 1.02 -1.46
C TYR A 36 -1.03 0.84 -2.83
N THR A 37 -1.72 -0.28 -3.04
CA THR A 37 -2.41 -0.54 -4.31
C THR A 37 -3.49 0.52 -4.56
N ALA A 38 -4.29 0.86 -3.56
CA ALA A 38 -5.31 1.89 -3.68
C ALA A 38 -4.71 3.28 -3.97
N CYS A 39 -3.56 3.61 -3.39
CA CYS A 39 -2.83 4.85 -3.67
C CYS A 39 -2.35 4.90 -5.12
N MET A 40 -1.75 3.80 -5.60
CA MET A 40 -1.25 3.69 -6.97
C MET A 40 -2.38 3.74 -8.00
N GLU A 41 -3.50 3.04 -7.78
CA GLU A 41 -4.66 3.08 -8.67
C GLU A 41 -5.24 4.50 -8.78
N ARG A 42 -5.28 5.25 -7.67
CA ARG A 42 -5.71 6.65 -7.66
C ARG A 42 -4.76 7.54 -8.45
N LEU A 43 -3.45 7.31 -8.35
CA LEU A 43 -2.45 8.04 -9.12
C LEU A 43 -2.60 7.76 -10.61
N GLU A 44 -2.69 6.49 -11.01
CA GLU A 44 -2.89 6.10 -12.42
C GLU A 44 -4.21 6.64 -13.00
N ALA A 45 -5.28 6.69 -12.18
CA ALA A 45 -6.53 7.31 -12.57
C ALA A 45 -6.37 8.83 -12.81
N ALA A 46 -5.65 9.53 -11.94
CA ALA A 46 -5.36 10.95 -12.10
C ALA A 46 -4.50 11.23 -13.36
N GLU A 47 -3.48 10.40 -13.61
CA GLU A 47 -2.64 10.50 -14.80
C GLU A 47 -3.43 10.27 -16.10
N ARG A 48 -4.35 9.30 -16.11
CA ARG A 48 -5.22 9.07 -17.28
C ARG A 48 -6.16 10.25 -17.56
N LEU A 49 -6.69 10.90 -16.52
CA LEU A 49 -7.52 12.09 -16.67
C LEU A 49 -6.68 13.26 -17.21
N ALA A 50 -5.49 13.49 -16.66
CA ALA A 50 -4.58 14.52 -17.14
C ALA A 50 -4.10 14.30 -18.59
N ALA A 51 -3.85 13.04 -18.98
CA ALA A 51 -3.49 12.66 -20.36
C ALA A 51 -4.68 12.68 -21.33
N GLY A 52 -5.91 12.69 -20.82
CA GLY A 52 -7.13 12.91 -21.59
C GLY A 52 -7.37 14.38 -21.89
N ASP A 53 -7.08 15.25 -20.92
CA ASP A 53 -7.25 16.72 -21.03
C ASP A 53 -6.23 17.36 -22.00
N ALA A 54 -5.03 16.79 -22.11
CA ALA A 54 -3.99 17.26 -23.04
C ALA A 54 -4.27 16.96 -24.54
N ARG A 55 -5.36 16.23 -24.86
CA ARG A 55 -5.77 15.87 -26.23
C ARG A 55 -7.08 16.52 -26.67
N GLY A 56 -7.61 17.47 -25.89
CA GLY A 56 -8.81 18.25 -26.18
C GLY A 56 -8.51 19.65 -26.68
#